data_AF-A0A290S750-F1
#
_entry.id   AF-A0A290S750-F1
#
_cell.length_a   1.000
_cell.length_b   1.000
_cell.length_c   1.000
_cell.angle_alpha   90.00
_cell.angle_beta   90.00
_cell.angle_gamma   90.00
#
_symmetry.space_group_name_H-M   'P 1'
#
loop_
_entity.id
_entity.type
_entity.pdbx_description
1 polymer ?
#
loop_
_entity_poly.entity_id
_entity_poly.type
_entity_poly.pdbx_seq_one_letter_code
_entity_poly.pdbx_strand_id
1 'polypeptide(L)'
;MIGVISGDIIKSQTIPKQQYDAMLYQLEQSLRNISGEQTLWNIYRGDAFQLQVNNPELLFKNAILVYLHLKSSGYELRQSLALGQIDNPRSDIKTATGSAFTLSGQGLDKIGNQRFVFNINEQQLDESLNLNLAFADVLLTKITQKQANALYVYLTSSDNSHAALAKELKTSRENVTKLLNLAHYQLIERFIKHTQHVIKNIIKGGE
;
A
#
# COMPACT_ATOMS: atom_id res chain seq x y z
N MET A 1 -19.21 -1.50 2.74
CA MET A 1 -17.96 -2.28 2.71
C MET A 1 -16.78 -1.40 3.14
N ILE A 2 -15.74 -2.00 3.71
CA ILE A 2 -14.45 -1.36 4.02
C ILE A 2 -13.31 -2.07 3.29
N GLY A 3 -12.19 -1.38 3.13
CA GLY A 3 -10.92 -2.00 2.74
C GLY A 3 -10.09 -2.37 3.98
N VAL A 4 -9.32 -3.46 3.89
CA VAL A 4 -8.30 -3.81 4.90
C VAL A 4 -7.00 -4.18 4.21
N ILE A 5 -5.88 -3.69 4.72
CA ILE A 5 -4.53 -4.07 4.28
C ILE A 5 -3.85 -4.79 5.44
N SER A 6 -3.45 -6.03 5.22
CA SER A 6 -2.56 -6.76 6.13
C SER A 6 -1.22 -6.93 5.46
N GLY A 7 -0.12 -6.63 6.14
CA GLY A 7 1.22 -6.77 5.55
C GLY A 7 2.28 -7.14 6.57
N ASP A 8 3.40 -7.67 6.09
CA ASP A 8 4.58 -7.95 6.89
C ASP A 8 5.87 -7.63 6.12
N ILE A 9 6.93 -7.34 6.87
CA ILE A 9 8.23 -6.97 6.32
C ILE A 9 9.00 -8.23 5.95
N ILE A 10 9.40 -8.31 4.68
CA ILE A 10 10.14 -9.45 4.15
C ILE A 10 11.52 -9.49 4.80
N LYS A 11 11.90 -10.68 5.32
CA LYS A 11 13.20 -10.94 5.96
C LYS A 11 13.47 -10.05 7.20
N SER A 12 12.43 -9.57 7.87
CA SER A 12 12.49 -8.81 9.13
C SER A 12 13.40 -9.46 10.19
N GLN A 13 13.36 -10.79 10.31
CA GLN A 13 14.16 -11.57 11.27
C GLN A 13 15.68 -11.51 11.01
N THR A 14 16.09 -11.09 9.81
CA THR A 14 17.51 -10.91 9.44
C THR A 14 17.99 -9.48 9.61
N ILE A 15 17.10 -8.54 9.96
CA ILE A 15 17.45 -7.15 10.19
C ILE A 15 18.30 -7.07 11.47
N PRO A 16 19.49 -6.44 11.43
CA PRO A 16 20.30 -6.26 12.62
C PRO A 16 19.53 -5.55 13.73
N LYS A 17 19.72 -5.97 14.98
CA LYS A 17 19.01 -5.39 16.14
C LYS A 17 19.10 -3.87 16.22
N GLN A 18 20.22 -3.28 15.79
CA GLN A 18 20.45 -1.84 15.75
C GLN A 18 19.57 -1.09 14.72
N GLN A 19 19.08 -1.79 13.69
CA GLN A 19 18.22 -1.23 12.64
C GLN A 19 16.74 -1.58 12.87
N TYR A 20 16.44 -2.47 13.82
CA TYR A 20 15.08 -2.93 14.09
C TYR A 20 14.15 -1.80 14.54
N ASP A 21 14.61 -0.97 15.49
CA ASP A 21 13.83 0.19 15.95
C ASP A 21 13.62 1.22 14.83
N ALA A 22 14.63 1.39 13.96
CA ALA A 22 14.50 2.26 12.80
C ALA A 22 13.49 1.73 11.78
N MET A 23 13.47 0.42 11.54
CA MET A 23 12.47 -0.25 10.70
C MET A 23 11.06 -0.04 11.25
N LEU A 24 10.87 -0.32 12.55
CA LEU A 24 9.58 -0.14 13.22
C LEU A 24 9.10 1.31 13.14
N TYR A 25 10.01 2.25 13.37
CA TYR A 25 9.72 3.67 13.22
C TYR A 25 9.26 4.00 11.79
N GLN A 26 9.95 3.51 10.75
CA GLN A 26 9.53 3.76 9.37
C GLN A 26 8.17 3.15 9.03
N LEU A 27 7.88 1.95 9.55
CA LEU A 27 6.56 1.33 9.41
C LEU A 27 5.48 2.19 10.07
N GLU A 28 5.70 2.62 11.30
CA GLU A 28 4.75 3.47 12.02
C GLU A 28 4.52 4.81 11.29
N GLN A 29 5.59 5.46 10.82
CA GLN A 29 5.47 6.70 10.05
C GLN A 29 4.69 6.48 8.75
N SER A 30 4.94 5.37 8.03
CA SER A 30 4.22 5.07 6.80
C SER A 30 2.71 4.93 7.03
N LEU A 31 2.30 4.30 8.14
CA LEU A 31 0.89 4.14 8.52
C LEU A 31 0.27 5.47 8.96
N ARG A 32 0.98 6.26 9.78
CA ARG A 32 0.53 7.59 10.22
C ARG A 32 0.31 8.53 9.04
N ASN A 33 1.20 8.53 8.05
CA ASN A 33 1.12 9.43 6.89
C ASN A 33 -0.12 9.21 6.01
N ILE A 34 -0.69 8.01 6.02
CA ILE A 34 -1.88 7.68 5.22
C ILE A 34 -3.16 7.55 6.06
N SER A 35 -3.04 7.70 7.38
CA SER A 35 -4.15 7.56 8.32
C SER A 35 -4.71 8.92 8.70
N GLY A 36 -6.00 9.14 8.44
CA GLY A 36 -6.75 10.25 9.05
C GLY A 36 -7.24 9.91 10.46
N GLU A 37 -7.91 10.85 11.13
CA GLU A 37 -8.38 10.71 12.52
C GLU A 37 -9.22 9.44 12.79
N GLN A 38 -9.95 8.94 11.79
CA GLN A 38 -10.83 7.77 11.91
C GLN A 38 -10.21 6.47 11.35
N THR A 39 -8.96 6.51 10.91
CA THR A 39 -8.28 5.36 10.30
C THR A 39 -7.65 4.52 11.39
N LEU A 40 -8.08 3.27 11.54
CA LEU A 40 -7.53 2.37 12.54
C LEU A 40 -6.40 1.54 11.92
N TRP A 41 -5.29 1.39 12.65
CA TRP A 41 -4.21 0.48 12.32
C TRP A 41 -3.58 -0.11 13.57
N ASN A 42 -2.93 -1.26 13.41
CA ASN A 42 -2.20 -1.92 14.49
C ASN A 42 -0.95 -2.59 13.93
N ILE A 43 0.15 -2.49 14.66
CA ILE A 43 1.37 -3.25 14.44
C ILE A 43 1.37 -4.42 15.43
N TYR A 44 1.66 -5.62 14.94
CA TYR A 44 1.72 -6.84 15.74
C TYR A 44 2.89 -7.71 15.29
N ARG A 45 3.37 -8.57 16.18
CA ARG A 45 4.60 -9.39 15.99
C ARG A 45 5.87 -8.59 15.68
N GLY A 46 5.80 -7.25 15.74
CA GLY A 46 6.92 -6.33 15.57
C GLY A 46 7.39 -6.12 14.13
N ASP A 47 6.73 -6.74 13.15
CA ASP A 47 7.07 -6.61 11.73
C ASP A 47 5.84 -6.75 10.80
N ALA A 48 4.67 -7.02 11.37
CA ALA A 48 3.41 -7.13 10.68
C ALA A 48 2.46 -6.00 11.10
N PHE A 49 1.59 -5.61 10.18
CA PHE A 49 0.58 -4.58 10.44
C PHE A 49 -0.75 -4.94 9.81
N GLN A 50 -1.78 -4.27 10.31
CA GLN A 50 -3.10 -4.25 9.71
C GLN A 50 -3.62 -2.82 9.71
N LEU A 51 -4.21 -2.40 8.60
CA LEU A 51 -4.76 -1.08 8.38
C LEU A 51 -6.18 -1.18 7.85
N GLN A 52 -7.12 -0.53 8.52
CA GLN A 52 -8.49 -0.35 8.06
C GLN A 52 -8.59 0.88 7.15
N VAL A 53 -9.20 0.73 5.99
CA VAL A 53 -9.38 1.78 4.99
C VAL A 53 -10.87 2.05 4.82
N ASN A 54 -11.37 3.08 5.52
CA ASN A 54 -12.80 3.43 5.55
C ASN A 54 -13.34 3.90 4.21
N ASN A 55 -12.51 4.57 3.39
CA ASN A 55 -12.82 4.89 2.01
C ASN A 55 -12.15 3.86 1.09
N PRO A 56 -12.84 2.79 0.67
CA PRO A 56 -12.17 1.66 0.03
C PRO A 56 -11.63 2.00 -1.35
N GLU A 57 -12.09 3.08 -2.00
CA GLU A 57 -11.50 3.58 -3.25
C GLU A 57 -9.99 3.89 -3.06
N LEU A 58 -9.56 4.25 -1.85
CA LEU A 58 -8.15 4.53 -1.53
C LEU A 58 -7.32 3.29 -1.22
N LEU A 59 -7.91 2.08 -1.20
CA LEU A 59 -7.26 0.85 -0.74
C LEU A 59 -5.92 0.57 -1.45
N PHE A 60 -5.91 0.58 -2.79
CA PHE A 60 -4.70 0.34 -3.58
C PHE A 60 -3.69 1.49 -3.47
N LYS A 61 -4.17 2.75 -3.45
CA LYS A 61 -3.30 3.92 -3.28
C LYS A 61 -2.54 3.82 -1.96
N ASN A 62 -3.25 3.52 -0.88
CA ASN A 62 -2.68 3.39 0.46
C ASN A 62 -1.65 2.25 0.52
N ALA A 63 -1.96 1.08 -0.04
CA ALA A 63 -1.00 -0.03 -0.11
C ALA A 63 0.29 0.35 -0.86
N ILE A 64 0.16 1.03 -2.00
CA ILE A 64 1.30 1.49 -2.79
C ILE A 64 2.13 2.50 -2.00
N LEU A 65 1.50 3.46 -1.31
CA LEU A 65 2.20 4.46 -0.51
C LEU A 65 2.99 3.85 0.65
N VAL A 66 2.41 2.92 1.41
CA VAL A 66 3.12 2.19 2.48
C VAL A 66 4.34 1.46 1.91
N TYR A 67 4.15 0.75 0.80
CA TYR A 67 5.22 0.03 0.13
C TYR A 67 6.35 0.98 -0.34
N LEU A 68 6.01 2.10 -0.98
CA LEU A 68 6.99 3.05 -1.48
C LEU A 68 7.78 3.72 -0.34
N HIS A 69 7.13 4.05 0.77
CA HIS A 69 7.78 4.61 1.97
C HIS A 69 8.78 3.61 2.57
N LEU A 70 8.37 2.35 2.76
CA LEU A 70 9.28 1.34 3.30
C LEU A 70 10.42 1.01 2.34
N LYS A 71 10.12 0.91 1.04
CA LYS A 71 11.12 0.66 -0.01
C LYS A 71 12.12 1.80 -0.14
N SER A 72 11.69 3.06 0.00
CA SER A 72 12.61 4.20 0.02
C SER A 72 13.55 4.18 1.23
N SER A 73 13.12 3.55 2.32
CA SER A 73 13.91 3.32 3.54
C SER A 73 14.74 2.03 3.50
N GLY A 74 14.69 1.28 2.39
CA GLY A 74 15.46 0.05 2.19
C GLY A 74 14.82 -1.23 2.71
N TYR A 75 13.54 -1.19 3.08
CA TYR A 75 12.79 -2.37 3.52
C TYR A 75 11.85 -2.88 2.44
N GLU A 76 11.72 -4.20 2.34
CA GLU A 76 10.77 -4.85 1.44
C GLU A 76 9.53 -5.27 2.21
N LEU A 77 8.36 -5.05 1.64
CA LEU A 77 7.07 -5.31 2.26
C LEU A 77 6.19 -6.13 1.32
N ARG A 78 5.46 -7.11 1.85
CA ARG A 78 4.36 -7.75 1.12
C ARG A 78 3.03 -7.46 1.82
N GLN A 79 1.98 -7.32 1.03
CA GLN A 79 0.68 -6.82 1.47
C GLN A 79 -0.45 -7.60 0.81
N SER A 80 -1.42 -7.98 1.62
CA SER A 80 -2.69 -8.54 1.21
C SER A 80 -3.78 -7.52 1.46
N LEU A 81 -4.39 -7.07 0.37
CA LEU A 81 -5.48 -6.12 0.36
C LEU A 81 -6.78 -6.93 0.32
N ALA A 82 -7.80 -6.48 1.05
CA ALA A 82 -9.12 -7.08 0.98
C ALA A 82 -10.24 -6.05 1.00
N LEU A 83 -11.34 -6.37 0.33
CA LEU A 83 -12.59 -5.62 0.38
C LEU A 83 -13.68 -6.51 0.99
N GLY A 84 -14.43 -6.01 1.95
CA GLY A 84 -15.46 -6.80 2.63
C GLY A 84 -16.35 -6.01 3.58
N GLN A 85 -17.16 -6.71 4.35
CA GLN A 85 -18.00 -6.12 5.39
C GLN A 85 -17.25 -6.07 6.73
N ILE A 86 -17.73 -5.18 7.61
CA ILE A 86 -17.34 -5.12 9.01
C ILE A 86 -18.56 -5.55 9.83
N ASP A 87 -18.42 -6.62 10.63
CA ASP A 87 -19.53 -7.17 11.39
C ASP A 87 -19.66 -6.48 12.76
N ASN A 88 -18.54 -5.99 13.29
CA ASN A 88 -18.50 -5.30 14.57
C ASN A 88 -17.60 -4.06 14.45
N PRO A 89 -18.17 -2.87 14.21
CA PRO A 89 -17.42 -1.62 14.20
C PRO A 89 -17.05 -1.23 15.64
N ARG A 90 -16.16 -2.02 16.26
CA ARG A 90 -15.60 -1.69 17.57
C ARG A 90 -14.59 -0.56 17.43
N SER A 91 -14.33 0.14 18.53
CA SER A 91 -13.42 1.30 18.60
C SER A 91 -11.94 0.97 18.40
N ASP A 92 -11.55 -0.32 18.40
CA ASP A 92 -10.16 -0.77 18.25
C ASP A 92 -10.07 -1.92 17.21
N ILE A 93 -9.16 -1.75 16.25
CA ILE A 93 -8.87 -2.70 15.16
C ILE A 93 -8.49 -4.09 15.67
N LYS A 94 -7.88 -4.21 16.86
CA LYS A 94 -7.50 -5.50 17.45
C LYS A 94 -8.70 -6.41 17.72
N THR A 95 -9.89 -5.82 17.85
CA THR A 95 -11.14 -6.55 18.14
C THR A 95 -12.15 -6.43 17.00
N ALA A 96 -11.80 -5.74 15.92
CA ALA A 96 -12.64 -5.61 14.75
C ALA A 96 -12.72 -6.95 14.02
N THR A 97 -13.93 -7.33 13.63
CA THR A 97 -14.22 -8.58 12.91
C THR A 97 -14.99 -8.27 11.64
N GLY A 98 -14.82 -9.12 10.63
CA GLY A 98 -15.52 -8.98 9.36
C GLY A 98 -14.77 -9.69 8.24
N SER A 99 -15.46 -9.92 7.12
CA SER A 99 -14.89 -10.62 5.98
C SER A 99 -13.64 -9.93 5.43
N ALA A 100 -13.57 -8.59 5.47
CA ALA A 100 -12.39 -7.84 5.03
C ALA A 100 -11.13 -8.20 5.85
N PHE A 101 -11.26 -8.27 7.18
CA PHE A 101 -10.17 -8.62 8.08
C PHE A 101 -9.69 -10.06 7.83
N THR A 102 -10.63 -11.01 7.78
CA THR A 102 -10.34 -12.43 7.54
C THR A 102 -9.68 -12.66 6.19
N LEU A 103 -10.21 -12.08 5.11
CA LEU A 103 -9.67 -12.23 3.76
C LEU A 103 -8.26 -11.63 3.65
N SER A 104 -8.02 -10.45 4.25
CA SER A 104 -6.70 -9.83 4.22
C SER A 104 -5.64 -10.72 4.91
N GLY A 105 -5.97 -11.30 6.07
CA GLY A 105 -5.06 -12.19 6.80
C GLY A 105 -4.77 -13.48 6.02
N GLN A 106 -5.82 -14.17 5.56
CA GLN A 106 -5.67 -15.39 4.76
C GLN A 106 -4.90 -15.17 3.45
N GLY A 107 -5.12 -14.03 2.79
CA GLY A 107 -4.37 -13.65 1.60
C GLY A 107 -2.90 -13.39 1.91
N LEU A 108 -2.58 -12.82 3.08
CA LEU A 108 -1.19 -12.60 3.49
C LEU A 108 -0.47 -13.93 3.76
N ASP A 109 -1.15 -14.89 4.37
CA ASP A 109 -0.59 -16.23 4.60
C ASP A 109 -0.27 -16.97 3.29
N LYS A 110 -1.04 -16.70 2.22
CA LYS A 110 -0.92 -17.35 0.90
C LYS A 110 -0.09 -16.58 -0.14
N ILE A 111 0.34 -15.35 0.16
CA ILE A 111 0.92 -14.40 -0.81
C ILE A 111 2.21 -14.87 -1.51
N GLY A 112 2.92 -15.85 -0.94
CA GLY A 112 4.17 -16.38 -1.48
C GLY A 112 5.22 -15.28 -1.71
N ASN A 113 5.67 -15.14 -2.96
CA ASN A 113 6.73 -14.20 -3.38
C ASN A 113 6.20 -12.87 -3.93
N GLN A 114 4.88 -12.67 -4.00
CA GLN A 114 4.27 -11.44 -4.50
C GLN A 114 4.37 -10.31 -3.46
N ARG A 115 4.39 -9.05 -3.89
CA ARG A 115 4.30 -7.91 -2.93
C ARG A 115 2.86 -7.49 -2.70
N PHE A 116 1.97 -7.78 -3.63
CA PHE A 116 0.57 -7.39 -3.54
C PHE A 116 -0.35 -8.53 -3.99
N VAL A 117 -1.37 -8.81 -3.19
CA VAL A 117 -2.54 -9.60 -3.60
C VAL A 117 -3.80 -8.87 -3.19
N PHE A 118 -4.88 -9.06 -3.95
CA PHE A 118 -6.17 -8.49 -3.65
C PHE A 118 -7.21 -9.60 -3.48
N ASN A 119 -8.00 -9.49 -2.42
CA ASN A 119 -8.95 -10.52 -2.00
C ASN A 119 -10.34 -9.90 -1.82
N ILE A 120 -11.34 -10.52 -2.43
CA ILE A 120 -12.75 -10.22 -2.22
C ILE A 120 -13.48 -11.56 -2.28
N ASN A 121 -14.70 -11.63 -1.73
CA ASN A 121 -15.49 -12.85 -1.84
C ASN A 121 -15.65 -13.31 -3.31
N GLU A 122 -15.56 -14.63 -3.51
CA GLU A 122 -15.26 -15.32 -4.79
C GLU A 122 -16.16 -14.97 -5.99
N GLN A 123 -17.30 -14.32 -5.79
CA GLN A 123 -18.23 -13.95 -6.87
C GLN A 123 -17.87 -12.64 -7.61
N GLN A 124 -16.84 -11.90 -7.19
CA GLN A 124 -16.63 -10.52 -7.64
C GLN A 124 -15.22 -10.18 -8.16
N LEU A 125 -14.29 -11.14 -8.20
CA LEU A 125 -12.91 -10.84 -8.60
C LEU A 125 -12.76 -10.90 -10.13
N ASP A 126 -12.67 -9.74 -10.77
CA ASP A 126 -12.35 -9.60 -12.19
C ASP A 126 -10.87 -9.96 -12.43
N GLU A 127 -10.64 -10.96 -13.29
CA GLU A 127 -9.28 -11.38 -13.67
C GLU A 127 -8.45 -10.24 -14.29
N SER A 128 -9.12 -9.28 -14.93
CA SER A 128 -8.46 -8.05 -15.44
C SER A 128 -7.78 -7.27 -14.31
N LEU A 129 -8.44 -7.14 -13.15
CA LEU A 129 -7.88 -6.44 -12.00
C LEU A 129 -6.67 -7.20 -11.42
N ASN A 130 -6.76 -8.53 -11.33
CA ASN A 130 -5.65 -9.37 -10.86
C ASN A 130 -4.43 -9.23 -11.76
N LEU A 131 -4.63 -9.31 -13.08
CA LEU A 131 -3.55 -9.17 -14.05
C LEU A 131 -2.91 -7.78 -13.98
N ASN A 132 -3.72 -6.73 -13.86
CA ASN A 132 -3.22 -5.35 -13.68
C ASN A 132 -2.39 -5.22 -12.38
N LEU A 133 -2.84 -5.82 -11.29
CA LEU A 133 -2.10 -5.83 -10.03
C LEU A 133 -0.78 -6.60 -10.15
N ALA A 134 -0.77 -7.74 -10.86
CA ALA A 134 0.45 -8.51 -11.10
C ALA A 134 1.48 -7.71 -11.92
N PHE A 135 1.04 -6.96 -12.94
CA PHE A 135 1.93 -6.06 -13.68
C PHE A 135 2.45 -4.92 -12.79
N ALA A 136 1.59 -4.30 -11.98
CA ALA A 136 2.00 -3.25 -11.05
C ALA A 136 3.01 -3.77 -10.01
N ASP A 137 2.81 -4.98 -9.48
CA ASP A 137 3.73 -5.66 -8.56
C ASP A 137 5.13 -5.83 -9.18
N VAL A 138 5.20 -6.31 -10.43
CA VAL A 138 6.49 -6.45 -11.15
C VAL A 138 7.21 -5.11 -11.31
N LEU A 139 6.49 -4.04 -11.65
CA LEU A 139 7.08 -2.71 -11.80
C LEU A 139 7.59 -2.18 -10.46
N LEU A 140 6.75 -2.19 -9.42
CA LEU A 140 7.06 -1.68 -8.09
C LEU A 140 8.14 -2.49 -7.38
N THR A 141 8.25 -3.79 -7.65
CA THR A 141 9.33 -4.63 -7.10
C THR A 141 10.70 -4.23 -7.64
N LYS A 142 10.78 -3.83 -8.91
CA LYS A 142 12.05 -3.54 -9.61
C LYS A 142 12.63 -2.15 -9.36
N ILE A 143 11.85 -1.20 -8.84
CA ILE A 143 12.35 0.16 -8.63
C ILE A 143 13.41 0.19 -7.51
N THR A 144 14.32 1.14 -7.58
CA THR A 144 15.34 1.41 -6.55
C THR A 144 14.76 2.25 -5.41
N GLN A 145 15.46 2.34 -4.27
CA GLN A 145 15.05 3.20 -3.14
C GLN A 145 14.85 4.67 -3.55
N LYS A 146 15.73 5.21 -4.40
CA LYS A 146 15.63 6.59 -4.90
C LYS A 146 14.42 6.80 -5.79
N GLN A 147 14.10 5.81 -6.64
CA GLN A 147 12.91 5.82 -7.49
C GLN A 147 11.63 5.71 -6.65
N ALA A 148 11.63 4.84 -5.63
CA ALA A 148 10.53 4.71 -4.69
C ALA A 148 10.28 6.01 -3.94
N ASN A 149 11.33 6.69 -3.46
CA ASN A 149 11.21 7.98 -2.80
C ASN A 149 10.62 9.05 -3.73
N ALA A 150 11.12 9.16 -4.96
CA ALA A 150 10.62 10.13 -5.92
C ALA A 150 9.14 9.90 -6.26
N LEU A 151 8.74 8.63 -6.44
CA LEU A 151 7.36 8.26 -6.72
C LEU A 151 6.44 8.47 -5.50
N TYR A 152 6.92 8.18 -4.29
CA TYR A 152 6.17 8.46 -3.06
C TYR A 152 5.83 9.95 -2.96
N VAL A 153 6.86 10.82 -3.06
CA VAL A 153 6.67 12.28 -3.03
C VAL A 153 5.73 12.74 -4.14
N TYR A 154 5.90 12.23 -5.37
CA TYR A 154 4.99 12.56 -6.49
C TYR A 154 3.51 12.25 -6.18
N LEU A 155 3.22 11.15 -5.49
CA LEU A 155 1.86 10.70 -5.21
C LEU A 155 1.23 11.36 -3.95
N THR A 156 2.05 11.99 -3.11
CA THR A 156 1.61 12.63 -1.85
C THR A 156 1.66 14.15 -1.87
N SER A 157 2.50 14.76 -2.70
CA SER A 157 2.65 16.23 -2.75
C SER A 157 1.44 16.90 -3.40
N SER A 158 1.04 18.05 -2.84
CA SER A 158 -0.04 18.88 -3.38
C SER A 158 0.33 19.51 -4.72
N ASP A 159 1.59 19.93 -4.87
CA ASP A 159 2.22 20.28 -6.15
C ASP A 159 3.18 19.14 -6.54
N ASN A 160 2.73 18.29 -7.46
CA ASN A 160 3.50 17.16 -7.97
C ASN A 160 4.34 17.50 -9.22
N SER A 161 4.54 18.78 -9.51
CA SER A 161 5.40 19.20 -10.62
C SER A 161 6.86 18.76 -10.39
N HIS A 162 7.56 18.39 -11.46
CA HIS A 162 8.94 17.92 -11.34
C HIS A 162 9.87 19.01 -10.76
N ALA A 163 9.51 20.29 -10.89
CA ALA A 163 10.24 21.40 -10.30
C ALA A 163 10.00 21.52 -8.78
N ALA A 164 8.79 21.30 -8.30
CA ALA A 164 8.49 21.26 -6.86
C ALA A 164 9.19 20.09 -6.19
N LEU A 165 9.11 18.90 -6.80
CA LEU A 165 9.80 17.70 -6.33
C LEU A 165 11.33 17.88 -6.30
N ALA A 166 11.89 18.59 -7.27
CA ALA A 166 13.34 18.87 -7.30
C ALA A 166 13.77 19.69 -6.07
N LYS A 167 12.95 20.67 -5.66
CA LYS A 167 13.19 21.46 -4.45
C LYS A 167 13.08 20.60 -3.19
N GLU A 168 12.02 19.80 -3.09
CA GLU A 168 11.77 18.92 -1.93
C GLU A 168 12.87 17.86 -1.75
N LEU A 169 13.24 17.19 -2.86
CA LEU A 169 14.26 16.14 -2.89
C LEU A 169 15.71 16.67 -2.96
N LYS A 170 15.89 18.00 -2.96
CA LYS A 170 17.20 18.67 -3.07
C LYS A 170 18.04 18.13 -4.24
N THR A 171 17.44 18.02 -5.41
CA THR A 171 18.07 17.50 -6.63
C THR A 171 17.64 18.29 -7.88
N SER A 172 18.15 17.97 -9.06
CA SER A 172 17.74 18.67 -10.30
C SER A 172 16.41 18.16 -10.84
N ARG A 173 15.70 19.02 -11.58
CA ARG A 173 14.44 18.66 -12.25
C ARG A 173 14.63 17.51 -13.26
N GLU A 174 15.76 17.49 -13.95
CA GLU A 174 16.12 16.44 -14.91
C GLU A 174 16.27 15.10 -14.19
N ASN A 175 16.91 15.09 -13.01
CA ASN A 175 17.07 13.90 -12.21
C ASN A 175 15.73 13.39 -11.65
N VAL A 176 14.86 14.28 -11.16
CA VAL A 176 13.49 13.90 -10.76
C VAL A 176 12.74 13.26 -11.93
N THR A 177 12.78 13.90 -13.10
CA THR A 177 12.11 13.38 -14.31
C THR A 177 12.62 11.98 -14.67
N LYS A 178 13.94 11.78 -14.62
CA LYS A 178 14.56 10.47 -14.85
C LYS A 178 14.11 9.42 -13.83
N LEU A 179 14.12 9.76 -12.53
CA LEU A 179 13.70 8.85 -11.47
C LEU A 179 12.24 8.43 -11.63
N LEU A 180 11.34 9.38 -11.91
CA LEU A 180 9.91 9.12 -12.10
C LEU A 180 9.64 8.26 -13.35
N ASN A 181 10.32 8.54 -14.46
CA ASN A 181 10.19 7.74 -15.68
C ASN A 181 10.65 6.30 -15.46
N LEU A 182 11.79 6.10 -14.78
CA LEU A 182 12.27 4.76 -14.41
C LEU A 182 11.36 4.06 -13.38
N ALA A 183 10.59 4.83 -12.60
CA ALA A 183 9.57 4.32 -11.70
C ALA A 183 8.20 4.13 -12.37
N HIS A 184 8.09 4.37 -13.68
CA HIS A 184 6.85 4.25 -14.45
C HIS A 184 5.68 5.07 -13.87
N TYR A 185 5.96 6.26 -13.33
CA TYR A 185 5.03 7.03 -12.51
C TYR A 185 3.63 7.24 -13.12
N GLN A 186 3.55 7.55 -14.42
CA GLN A 186 2.27 7.75 -15.12
C GLN A 186 1.43 6.48 -15.18
N LEU A 187 2.07 5.32 -15.37
CA LEU A 187 1.36 4.05 -15.42
C LEU A 187 0.87 3.65 -14.03
N ILE A 188 1.68 3.86 -12.99
CA ILE A 188 1.26 3.64 -11.60
C ILE A 188 0.12 4.59 -11.21
N GLU A 189 0.18 5.86 -11.60
CA GLU A 189 -0.91 6.82 -11.34
C GLU A 189 -2.21 6.40 -12.05
N ARG A 190 -2.12 5.98 -13.32
CA ARG A 190 -3.27 5.44 -14.06
C ARG A 190 -3.82 4.16 -13.45
N PHE A 191 -2.94 3.26 -12.99
CA PHE A 191 -3.35 2.05 -12.26
C PHE A 191 -4.13 2.41 -11.00
N ILE A 192 -3.63 3.34 -10.17
CA ILE A 192 -4.33 3.83 -8.98
C ILE A 192 -5.72 4.36 -9.35
N LYS A 193 -5.82 5.23 -10.36
CA LYS A 193 -7.11 5.79 -10.83
C LYS A 193 -8.06 4.69 -11.34
N HIS A 194 -7.54 3.69 -12.04
CA HIS A 194 -8.33 2.55 -12.52
C HIS A 194 -8.87 1.71 -11.34
N THR A 195 -8.02 1.36 -10.37
CA THR A 195 -8.46 0.59 -9.19
C THR A 195 -9.51 1.34 -8.36
N GLN A 196 -9.41 2.66 -8.23
CA GLN A 196 -10.44 3.50 -7.61
C GLN A 196 -11.79 3.33 -8.31
N HIS A 197 -11.81 3.38 -9.64
CA HIS A 197 -13.03 3.20 -10.43
C HIS A 197 -13.61 1.79 -10.27
N VAL A 198 -12.77 0.75 -10.33
CA VAL A 198 -13.20 -0.64 -10.17
C VAL A 198 -13.80 -0.86 -8.79
N ILE A 199 -13.12 -0.42 -7.72
CA ILE A 199 -13.62 -0.54 -6.35
C ILE A 199 -14.94 0.20 -6.16
N LYS A 200 -15.06 1.40 -6.72
CA LYS A 200 -16.32 2.16 -6.69
C LYS A 200 -17.47 1.40 -7.35
N ASN A 201 -17.22 0.74 -8.48
CA ASN A 201 -18.24 -0.05 -9.18
C ASN A 201 -18.61 -1.32 -8.40
N ILE A 202 -17.63 -2.00 -7.80
CA ILE A 202 -17.89 -3.17 -6.94
C ILE A 202 -18.79 -2.78 -5.76
N ILE A 203 -18.50 -1.66 -5.10
CA ILE A 203 -19.30 -1.17 -3.97
C ILE A 203 -20.74 -0.86 -4.43
N LYS A 204 -20.90 -0.16 -5.55
CA LYS A 204 -22.22 0.21 -6.10
C LYS A 204 -23.04 -0.99 -6.60
N GLY A 205 -22.38 -2.01 -7.15
CA GLY A 205 -23.03 -3.22 -7.66
C GLY A 205 -23.37 -4.24 -6.58
N GLY A 206 -22.92 -4.02 -5.33
CA GLY A 206 -23.24 -4.84 -4.17
C GLY A 206 -24.28 -4.22 -3.23
N GLU A 207 -24.81 -3.03 -3.55
CA GLU A 207 -26.03 -2.43 -2.95
C GLU A 207 -27.27 -2.90 -3.71
#